data_AF-A0A0M3JKR4-F1
#
_entry.id   AF-A0A0M3JKR4-F1
#
_cell.length_a   1.000
_cell.length_b   1.000
_cell.length_c   1.000
_cell.angle_alpha   90.00
_cell.angle_beta   90.00
_cell.angle_gamma   90.00
#
_symmetry.space_group_name_H-M   'P 1'
#
loop_
_entity.id
_entity.type
_entity.pdbx_description
1 polymer ?
#
loop_
_entity_poly.entity_id
_entity_poly.type
_entity_poly.pdbx_seq_one_letter_code
_entity_poly.pdbx_strand_id
1 'polypeptide(L)'
;MSRNESKTKKEMRQQHTQNKGSGRSMPWRDIQIPEAVNESLEELIEQLIDSYINSWYKSEISSDTIFLNEIRYQIRYAASVAYQRIQTLDLSELILSDAVPLAVAHAERVTRIAHQIDSHVRFFIV
;
A
#
# COMPACT_ATOMS: atom_id res chain seq x y z
N MET A 1 40.27 -16.85 45.24
CA MET A 1 40.34 -15.91 44.10
C MET A 1 39.46 -16.32 42.89
N SER A 2 38.34 -17.05 43.05
CA SER A 2 37.65 -17.68 41.89
C SER A 2 36.20 -17.22 41.64
N ARG A 3 35.69 -16.21 42.37
CA ARG A 3 34.27 -15.79 42.30
C ARG A 3 34.02 -14.54 41.46
N ASN A 4 35.08 -13.80 41.10
CA ASN A 4 34.96 -12.53 40.38
C ASN A 4 35.07 -12.70 38.86
N GLU A 5 35.85 -13.66 38.36
CA GLU A 5 35.98 -13.94 36.92
C GLU A 5 34.70 -14.51 36.29
N SER A 6 33.91 -15.25 37.08
CA SER A 6 32.63 -15.84 36.65
C SER A 6 31.54 -14.80 36.44
N LYS A 7 31.64 -13.63 37.10
CA LYS A 7 30.71 -12.51 36.90
C LYS A 7 31.03 -11.77 35.59
N THR A 8 32.31 -11.50 35.34
CA THR A 8 32.77 -10.79 34.15
C THR A 8 32.49 -11.58 32.85
N LYS A 9 32.65 -12.92 32.87
CA LYS A 9 32.30 -13.77 31.71
C LYS A 9 30.80 -13.86 31.45
N LYS A 10 29.96 -13.75 32.49
CA LYS A 10 28.49 -13.72 32.33
C LYS A 10 28.03 -12.37 31.76
N GLU A 11 28.65 -11.27 32.18
CA GLU A 11 28.40 -9.93 31.63
C GLU A 11 28.87 -9.82 30.17
N MET A 12 30.02 -10.43 29.82
CA MET A 12 30.51 -10.47 28.43
C MET A 12 29.67 -11.34 27.49
N ARG A 13 29.05 -12.43 27.99
CA ARG A 13 28.11 -13.23 27.17
C ARG A 13 26.74 -12.56 27.00
N GLN A 14 26.33 -11.68 27.91
CA GLN A 14 25.06 -10.95 27.81
C GLN A 14 25.14 -9.75 26.87
N GLN A 15 26.33 -9.20 26.61
CA GLN A 15 26.49 -8.11 25.63
C GLN A 15 26.39 -8.57 24.16
N HIS A 16 26.47 -9.87 23.86
CA HIS A 16 26.37 -10.36 22.48
C HIS A 16 24.92 -10.66 22.01
N THR A 17 23.91 -10.39 22.85
CA THR A 17 22.49 -10.57 22.48
C THR A 17 21.68 -9.29 22.66
N GLN A 18 22.31 -8.13 22.52
CA GLN A 18 21.59 -6.85 22.62
C GLN A 18 22.07 -5.86 21.55
N ASN A 19 21.92 -6.25 20.29
CA ASN A 19 21.84 -5.29 19.19
C ASN A 19 20.80 -5.75 18.16
N LYS A 20 19.55 -5.95 18.60
CA LYS A 20 18.43 -5.71 17.68
C LYS A 20 18.26 -4.20 17.64
N GLY A 21 19.08 -3.56 16.80
CA GLY A 21 18.92 -2.16 16.50
C GLY A 21 17.45 -1.89 16.19
N SER A 22 16.92 -0.82 16.78
CA SER A 22 15.66 -0.18 16.42
C SER A 22 15.73 0.37 14.99
N GLY A 23 16.07 -0.48 14.02
CA GLY A 23 16.02 -0.19 12.60
C GLY A 23 14.60 -0.39 12.14
N ARG A 24 14.05 0.60 11.43
CA ARG A 24 12.72 0.50 10.81
C ARG A 24 12.59 -0.85 10.12
N SER A 25 11.56 -1.62 10.48
CA SER A 25 11.24 -2.85 9.77
C SER A 25 10.79 -2.47 8.37
N MET A 26 11.57 -2.82 7.35
CA MET A 26 11.22 -2.59 5.95
C MET A 26 10.14 -3.61 5.57
N PRO A 27 8.89 -3.18 5.28
CA PRO A 27 7.79 -4.11 5.01
C PRO A 27 7.96 -4.87 3.69
N TRP A 28 8.79 -4.38 2.77
CA TRP A 28 9.05 -5.02 1.47
C TRP A 28 10.12 -6.11 1.48
N ARG A 29 10.71 -6.46 2.63
CA ARG A 29 11.81 -7.48 2.67
C ARG A 29 11.42 -8.83 2.08
N ASP A 30 10.18 -9.25 2.29
CA ASP A 30 9.70 -10.56 1.88
C ASP A 30 8.78 -10.49 0.66
N ILE A 31 8.64 -9.30 0.04
CA ILE A 31 7.78 -9.10 -1.12
C ILE A 31 8.57 -9.43 -2.39
N GLN A 32 8.05 -10.36 -3.19
CA GLN A 32 8.58 -10.70 -4.51
C GLN A 32 7.75 -10.00 -5.57
N ILE A 33 8.37 -9.10 -6.34
CA ILE A 33 7.73 -8.34 -7.42
C ILE A 33 8.54 -8.55 -8.70
N PRO A 34 7.90 -8.75 -9.87
CA PRO A 34 8.62 -8.76 -11.14
C PRO A 34 9.42 -7.47 -11.36
N GLU A 35 10.64 -7.60 -11.89
CA GLU A 35 11.57 -6.46 -12.07
C GLU A 35 10.94 -5.30 -12.83
N ALA A 36 10.26 -5.59 -13.95
CA ALA A 36 9.60 -4.57 -14.76
C ALA A 36 8.55 -3.75 -13.99
N VAL A 37 7.85 -4.36 -13.01
CA VAL A 37 6.88 -3.66 -12.17
C VAL A 37 7.60 -2.80 -11.14
N ASN A 38 8.69 -3.30 -10.55
CA ASN A 38 9.50 -2.53 -9.62
C ASN A 38 10.13 -1.29 -10.29
N GLU A 39 10.67 -1.45 -11.50
CA GLU A 39 11.19 -0.35 -12.32
C GLU A 39 10.11 0.69 -12.62
N SER A 40 8.94 0.24 -13.11
CA SER A 40 7.81 1.13 -13.41
C SER A 40 7.33 1.89 -12.18
N LEU A 41 7.32 1.23 -11.01
CA LEU A 41 6.91 1.85 -9.75
C LEU A 41 7.94 2.90 -9.30
N GLU A 42 9.24 2.62 -9.43
CA GLU A 42 10.29 3.59 -9.11
C GLU A 42 10.18 4.82 -10.01
N GLU A 43 9.98 4.62 -11.32
CA GLU A 43 9.80 5.71 -12.27
C GLU A 43 8.57 6.57 -11.92
N LEU A 44 7.44 5.93 -11.59
CA LEU A 44 6.24 6.64 -11.14
C LEU A 44 6.50 7.49 -9.90
N ILE A 45 7.23 6.95 -8.91
CA ILE A 45 7.55 7.68 -7.68
C ILE A 45 8.44 8.88 -7.99
N GLU A 46 9.47 8.72 -8.82
CA GLU A 46 10.33 9.83 -9.23
C GLU A 46 9.54 10.91 -9.98
N GLN A 47 8.65 10.52 -10.90
CA GLN A 47 7.79 11.46 -11.61
C GLN A 47 6.84 12.22 -10.68
N LEU A 48 6.25 11.54 -9.69
CA LEU A 48 5.39 12.18 -8.68
C LEU A 48 6.16 13.21 -7.86
N ILE A 49 7.36 12.84 -7.41
CA ILE A 49 8.22 13.74 -6.64
C ILE A 49 8.62 14.95 -7.50
N ASP A 50 8.98 14.73 -8.76
CA ASP A 50 9.43 15.82 -9.62
C ASP A 50 8.30 16.80 -9.98
N SER A 51 7.14 16.28 -10.38
CA SER A 51 6.00 17.11 -10.75
C SER A 51 5.34 17.82 -9.56
N TYR A 52 5.12 17.09 -8.46
CA TYR A 52 4.31 17.59 -7.35
C TYR A 52 5.10 18.09 -6.15
N ILE A 53 6.34 17.66 -5.93
CA ILE A 53 7.10 18.05 -4.73
C ILE A 53 8.20 19.04 -5.09
N ASN A 54 9.02 18.73 -6.10
CA ASN A 54 10.12 19.60 -6.49
C ASN A 54 9.65 20.97 -6.97
N SER A 55 8.44 21.07 -7.54
CA SER A 55 7.85 22.33 -8.03
C SER A 55 7.73 23.42 -6.96
N TRP A 56 7.50 23.07 -5.69
CA TRP A 56 7.44 24.04 -4.58
C TRP A 56 8.56 23.83 -3.56
N TYR A 57 8.97 22.59 -3.27
CA TYR A 57 9.92 22.32 -2.20
C TYR A 57 11.32 22.87 -2.52
N LYS A 58 11.82 22.63 -3.74
CA LYS A 58 13.12 23.14 -4.17
C LYS A 58 13.12 24.63 -4.49
N SER A 59 11.99 25.18 -4.93
CA SER A 59 11.85 26.61 -5.26
C SER A 59 11.71 27.48 -4.00
N GLU A 60 10.89 27.05 -3.05
CA GLU A 60 10.40 27.92 -1.97
C GLU A 60 10.96 27.59 -0.58
N ILE A 61 11.49 26.37 -0.36
CA ILE A 61 11.79 25.87 0.99
C ILE A 61 13.24 25.44 1.16
N SER A 62 13.68 24.40 0.45
CA SER A 62 15.02 23.82 0.63
C SER A 62 15.40 22.91 -0.53
N SER A 63 16.68 22.87 -0.86
CA SER A 63 17.26 21.96 -1.85
C SER A 63 17.73 20.61 -1.26
N ASP A 64 17.47 20.37 0.02
CA ASP A 64 17.90 19.15 0.71
C ASP A 64 17.17 17.89 0.19
N THR A 65 17.91 16.79 0.08
CA THR A 65 17.41 15.52 -0.43
C THR A 65 16.88 14.60 0.67
N ILE A 66 17.16 14.89 1.95
CA ILE A 66 16.75 14.04 3.08
C ILE A 66 15.23 13.93 3.15
N PHE A 67 14.50 15.04 3.01
CA PHE A 67 13.04 15.03 3.00
C PHE A 67 12.47 14.22 1.83
N LEU A 68 13.00 14.41 0.63
CA LEU A 68 12.58 13.68 -0.56
C LEU A 68 12.80 12.16 -0.40
N ASN A 69 13.93 11.77 0.21
CA ASN A 69 14.22 10.37 0.51
C ASN A 69 13.25 9.77 1.53
N GLU A 70 12.82 10.56 2.53
CA GLU A 70 11.78 10.11 3.46
C GLU A 70 10.43 9.97 2.76
N ILE A 71 10.06 10.86 1.84
CA ILE A 71 8.84 10.71 1.03
C ILE A 71 8.88 9.43 0.19
N ARG A 72 10.00 9.16 -0.52
CA ARG A 72 10.20 7.90 -1.25
C ARG A 72 9.98 6.69 -0.35
N TYR A 73 10.59 6.73 0.84
CA TYR A 73 10.47 5.67 1.82
C TYR A 73 9.01 5.45 2.25
N GLN A 74 8.26 6.53 2.55
CA GLN A 74 6.87 6.44 2.98
C GLN A 74 5.94 5.93 1.87
N ILE A 75 6.15 6.36 0.62
CA ILE A 75 5.37 5.84 -0.52
C ILE A 75 5.65 4.34 -0.70
N ARG A 76 6.91 3.92 -0.70
CA ARG A 76 7.27 2.49 -0.81
C ARG A 76 6.68 1.68 0.33
N TYR A 77 6.70 2.21 1.55
CA TYR A 77 6.10 1.60 2.72
C TYR A 77 4.59 1.40 2.54
N ALA A 78 3.87 2.46 2.16
CA ALA A 78 2.43 2.42 1.93
C ALA A 78 2.07 1.42 0.82
N ALA A 79 2.80 1.45 -0.30
CA ALA A 79 2.60 0.51 -1.41
C ALA A 79 2.81 -0.94 -0.96
N SER A 80 3.84 -1.20 -0.17
CA SER A 80 4.15 -2.55 0.36
C SER A 80 3.04 -3.07 1.27
N VAL A 81 2.54 -2.22 2.18
CA VAL A 81 1.43 -2.57 3.06
C VAL A 81 0.14 -2.77 2.28
N ALA A 82 -0.14 -1.93 1.28
CA ALA A 82 -1.30 -2.08 0.42
C ALA A 82 -1.24 -3.39 -0.37
N TYR A 83 -0.08 -3.72 -0.95
CA TYR A 83 0.14 -4.97 -1.66
C TYR A 83 -0.09 -6.20 -0.77
N GLN A 84 0.50 -6.22 0.43
CA GLN A 84 0.29 -7.31 1.39
C GLN A 84 -1.19 -7.46 1.76
N ARG A 85 -1.91 -6.35 1.98
CA ARG A 85 -3.35 -6.40 2.25
C ARG A 85 -4.12 -6.96 1.08
N ILE A 86 -3.83 -6.52 -0.15
CA ILE A 86 -4.47 -7.05 -1.37
C ILE A 86 -4.23 -8.55 -1.50
N GLN A 87 -3.02 -9.03 -1.20
CA GLN A 87 -2.72 -10.47 -1.22
C GLN A 87 -3.51 -11.28 -0.18
N THR A 88 -3.87 -10.67 0.96
CA THR A 88 -4.70 -11.32 1.98
C THR A 88 -6.19 -11.30 1.66
N LEU A 89 -6.63 -10.56 0.64
CA LEU A 89 -8.03 -10.52 0.24
C LEU A 89 -8.39 -11.77 -0.56
N ASP A 90 -9.40 -12.51 -0.12
CA ASP A 90 -10.05 -13.51 -0.96
C ASP A 90 -10.90 -12.78 -2.00
N LEU A 91 -10.34 -12.59 -3.18
CA LEU A 91 -11.03 -11.95 -4.30
C LEU A 91 -12.29 -12.72 -4.71
N SER A 92 -12.33 -14.04 -4.53
CA SER A 92 -13.50 -14.84 -4.89
C SER A 92 -14.65 -14.56 -3.93
N GLU A 93 -14.34 -14.51 -2.63
CA GLU A 93 -15.31 -14.12 -1.60
C GLU A 93 -15.79 -12.69 -1.84
N LEU A 94 -14.88 -11.73 -2.02
CA LEU A 94 -15.22 -10.32 -2.29
C LEU A 94 -16.12 -10.15 -3.52
N ILE A 95 -15.80 -10.84 -4.61
CA ILE A 95 -16.60 -10.76 -5.84
C ILE A 95 -17.99 -11.35 -5.60
N LEU A 96 -18.07 -12.52 -4.96
CA LEU A 96 -19.34 -13.23 -4.79
C LEU A 96 -20.24 -12.60 -3.72
N SER A 97 -19.67 -12.11 -2.62
CA SER A 97 -20.42 -11.53 -1.50
C SER A 97 -20.83 -10.09 -1.75
N ASP A 98 -19.99 -9.30 -2.42
CA ASP A 98 -20.18 -7.85 -2.52
C ASP A 98 -20.42 -7.41 -3.96
N ALA A 99 -19.54 -7.80 -4.90
CA ALA A 99 -19.60 -7.29 -6.26
C ALA A 99 -20.79 -7.85 -7.05
N VAL A 100 -21.07 -9.16 -6.98
CA VAL A 100 -22.16 -9.81 -7.69
C VAL A 100 -23.53 -9.30 -7.21
N PRO A 101 -23.85 -9.27 -5.91
CA PRO A 101 -25.13 -8.74 -5.44
C PRO A 101 -25.32 -7.27 -5.81
N LEU A 102 -24.25 -6.46 -5.74
CA LEU A 102 -24.30 -5.06 -6.16
C LEU A 102 -24.59 -4.94 -7.67
N ALA A 103 -23.93 -5.76 -8.50
CA ALA A 103 -24.18 -5.78 -9.95
C ALA A 103 -25.61 -6.20 -10.28
N VAL A 104 -26.15 -7.23 -9.60
CA VAL A 104 -27.55 -7.66 -9.75
C VAL A 104 -28.51 -6.55 -9.35
N ALA A 105 -28.29 -5.89 -8.21
CA ALA A 105 -29.11 -4.77 -7.77
C ALA A 105 -29.11 -3.61 -8.77
N HIS A 106 -27.96 -3.32 -9.40
CA HIS A 106 -27.88 -2.34 -10.47
C HIS A 106 -28.61 -2.79 -11.74
N ALA A 107 -28.46 -4.05 -12.15
CA ALA A 107 -29.14 -4.60 -13.31
C ALA A 107 -30.67 -4.56 -13.14
N GLU A 108 -31.19 -4.99 -12.00
CA GLU A 108 -32.63 -4.91 -11.66
C GLU A 108 -33.15 -3.47 -11.67
N ARG A 109 -32.35 -2.52 -11.19
CA ARG A 109 -32.73 -1.11 -11.22
C ARG A 109 -32.85 -0.59 -12.65
N VAL A 110 -31.90 -0.93 -13.52
CA VAL A 110 -31.90 -0.52 -14.93
C VAL A 110 -33.08 -1.15 -15.68
N THR A 111 -33.32 -2.46 -15.51
CA THR A 111 -34.44 -3.15 -16.17
C THR A 111 -35.79 -2.60 -15.72
N ARG A 112 -35.96 -2.30 -14.43
CA ARG A 112 -37.18 -1.68 -13.90
C ARG A 112 -37.45 -0.32 -14.54
N ILE A 113 -36.42 0.53 -14.66
CA ILE A 113 -36.56 1.85 -15.29
C ILE A 113 -36.92 1.69 -16.77
N ALA A 114 -36.25 0.79 -17.48
CA ALA A 114 -36.56 0.52 -18.89
C ALA A 114 -38.01 0.06 -19.09
N HIS A 115 -38.51 -0.82 -18.22
CA HIS A 115 -39.90 -1.28 -18.26
C HIS A 115 -40.91 -0.15 -17.97
N GLN A 116 -40.60 0.75 -17.03
CA GLN A 116 -41.46 1.90 -16.74
C GLN A 116 -41.58 2.87 -17.92
N ILE A 117 -40.49 3.02 -18.70
CA ILE A 117 -40.50 3.84 -19.91
C ILE A 117 -41.35 3.17 -20.99
N ASP A 118 -41.17 1.87 -21.24
CA ASP A 118 -41.97 1.14 -22.24
C ASP A 118 -43.47 1.18 -21.91
N SER A 119 -43.83 1.01 -20.62
CA SER A 119 -45.23 1.08 -20.20
C SER A 119 -45.83 2.48 -20.37
N HIS A 120 -45.09 3.55 -20.05
CA HIS A 120 -45.54 4.93 -20.28
C HIS A 120 -45.71 5.25 -21.77
N VAL A 121 -44.77 4.80 -22.62
CA VAL A 121 -44.84 5.04 -24.07
C VAL A 121 -46.03 4.30 -24.69
N ARG A 122 -46.29 3.04 -24.29
CA ARG A 122 -47.45 2.29 -24.76
C ARG A 122 -48.78 2.90 -24.33
N PHE A 123 -48.86 3.49 -23.13
CA PHE A 123 -50.05 4.20 -22.66
C PHE A 123 -50.33 5.52 -23.39
N PHE A 124 -49.34 6.10 -24.07
CA PHE A 124 -49.50 7.37 -24.78
C PHE A 124 -49.85 7.19 -26.27
N ILE A 125 -49.65 5.99 -26.82
CA ILE A 125 -49.86 5.67 -28.25
C ILE A 125 -51.21 4.95 -28.49
N VAL A 126 -51.83 4.39 -27.45
CA VAL A 126 -53.19 3.79 -27.48
C VAL A 126 -54.19 4.78 -26.91
#